data_AF-A0A7V9TAI5-F1
#
_entry.id   AF-A0A7V9TAI5-F1
#
_cell.length_a   1.000
_cell.length_b   1.000
_cell.length_c   1.000
_cell.angle_alpha   90.00
_cell.angle_beta   90.00
_cell.angle_gamma   90.00
#
_symmetry.space_group_name_H-M   'P 1'
#
loop_
_entity.id
_entity.type
_entity.pdbx_description
1 polymer ?
#
loop_
_entity_poly.entity_id
_entity_poly.type
_entity_poly.pdbx_seq_one_letter_code
_entity_poly.pdbx_strand_id
1 'polypeptide(L)'
;MSSTDEDIVRRTQVKASFALMLEKAKLAAVEGSVRDQFESELRELTAAEKDSKELRSAKRDLLFETIIEETQLPFPVGPTPAEGEPAVKDSMTRQYLKRASETVYKDLVRKKIAVEKRRPDGRTEEEIRPIWCEVGVSPRTHGSAVFTRGQTQIMSLLTLGTAKEGQKIDDLSREQQRRFMHHYNFPP
;
A
#
# COMPACT_ATOMS: atom_id res chain seq x y z
N MET A 1 -28.43 -14.56 -20.44
CA MET A 1 -27.34 -14.62 -19.44
C MET A 1 -27.75 -13.80 -18.24
N SER A 2 -28.56 -14.38 -17.33
CA SER A 2 -29.04 -13.69 -16.13
C SER A 2 -28.44 -14.36 -14.90
N SER A 3 -27.16 -14.13 -14.64
CA SER A 3 -26.64 -14.36 -13.29
C SER A 3 -27.09 -13.19 -12.42
N THR A 4 -27.73 -13.50 -11.31
CA THR A 4 -28.12 -12.52 -10.28
C THR A 4 -26.93 -12.19 -9.38
N ASP A 5 -27.00 -11.08 -8.63
CA ASP A 5 -25.97 -10.76 -7.62
C ASP A 5 -25.82 -11.88 -6.59
N GLU A 6 -26.91 -12.57 -6.23
CA GLU A 6 -26.88 -13.76 -5.37
C GLU A 6 -26.10 -14.92 -6.00
N ASP A 7 -26.22 -15.14 -7.31
CA ASP A 7 -25.45 -16.18 -8.02
C ASP A 7 -23.95 -15.87 -8.03
N ILE A 8 -23.58 -14.59 -8.18
CA ILE A 8 -22.20 -14.11 -8.14
C ILE A 8 -21.62 -14.27 -6.73
N VAL A 9 -22.35 -13.85 -5.70
CA VAL A 9 -21.96 -14.00 -4.29
C VAL A 9 -21.80 -15.48 -3.93
N ARG A 10 -22.75 -16.34 -4.31
CA ARG A 10 -22.72 -17.78 -4.03
C ARG A 10 -21.52 -18.46 -4.72
N ARG A 11 -21.24 -18.14 -5.98
CA ARG A 11 -20.04 -18.67 -6.68
C ARG A 11 -18.74 -18.20 -6.05
N THR A 12 -18.69 -16.95 -5.59
CA THR A 12 -17.50 -16.33 -4.98
C THR A 12 -17.24 -16.90 -3.58
N GLN A 13 -18.29 -17.06 -2.77
CA GLN A 13 -18.19 -17.66 -1.45
C GLN A 13 -17.81 -19.15 -1.50
N VAL A 14 -18.36 -19.93 -2.42
CA VAL A 14 -18.09 -21.38 -2.47
C VAL A 14 -16.68 -21.70 -2.99
N LYS A 15 -16.16 -20.97 -3.99
CA LYS A 15 -14.83 -21.29 -4.57
C LYS A 15 -13.65 -20.92 -3.69
N ALA A 16 -13.80 -20.02 -2.71
CA ALA A 16 -12.68 -19.47 -1.94
C ALA A 16 -12.82 -19.60 -0.42
N SER A 17 -13.95 -20.08 0.10
CA SER A 17 -14.28 -20.00 1.53
C SER A 17 -13.28 -20.74 2.43
N PHE A 18 -12.97 -22.00 2.17
CA PHE A 18 -12.10 -22.76 3.08
C PHE A 18 -10.65 -22.26 3.09
N ALA A 19 -10.08 -21.92 1.93
CA ALA A 19 -8.73 -21.38 1.85
C ALA A 19 -8.65 -20.00 2.53
N LEU A 20 -9.64 -19.12 2.31
CA LEU A 20 -9.69 -17.81 2.97
C LEU A 20 -9.89 -17.93 4.48
N MET A 21 -10.75 -18.85 4.93
CA MET A 21 -10.95 -19.12 6.36
C MET A 21 -9.66 -19.65 7.00
N LEU A 22 -8.96 -20.56 6.32
CA LEU A 22 -7.68 -21.08 6.79
C LEU A 22 -6.61 -19.99 6.84
N GLU A 23 -6.51 -19.14 5.81
CA GLU A 23 -5.59 -17.99 5.79
C GLU A 23 -5.86 -17.01 6.93
N LYS A 24 -7.14 -16.72 7.20
CA LYS A 24 -7.54 -15.85 8.28
C LYS A 24 -7.20 -16.45 9.65
N ALA A 25 -7.43 -17.75 9.83
CA ALA A 25 -7.09 -18.46 11.06
C ALA A 25 -5.57 -18.47 11.31
N LYS A 26 -4.76 -18.73 10.29
CA LYS A 26 -3.30 -18.70 10.38
C LYS A 26 -2.77 -17.31 10.74
N LEU A 27 -3.32 -16.26 10.12
CA LEU A 27 -2.95 -14.88 10.47
C LEU A 27 -3.32 -14.56 11.93
N ALA A 28 -4.54 -14.90 12.35
CA ALA A 28 -5.00 -14.66 13.71
C ALA A 28 -4.18 -15.40 14.77
N ALA A 29 -3.66 -16.59 14.45
CA ALA A 29 -2.81 -17.37 15.35
C ALA A 29 -1.48 -16.68 15.69
N VAL A 30 -0.98 -15.82 14.79
CA VAL A 30 0.29 -15.09 14.95
C VAL A 30 0.07 -13.64 15.40
N GLU A 31 -1.05 -13.03 14.99
CA GLU A 31 -1.36 -11.62 15.25
C GLU A 31 -1.35 -11.29 16.75
N GLY A 32 -1.93 -12.15 17.60
CA GLY A 32 -1.95 -11.93 19.05
C GLY A 32 -0.55 -11.80 19.63
N SER A 33 0.35 -12.73 19.31
CA SER A 33 1.73 -12.71 19.80
C SER A 33 2.51 -11.49 19.33
N VAL A 34 2.33 -11.08 18.06
CA VAL A 34 2.97 -9.86 17.54
C VAL A 34 2.45 -8.62 18.26
N ARG A 35 1.14 -8.54 18.50
CA ARG A 35 0.53 -7.42 19.21
C ARG A 35 1.02 -7.36 20.66
N ASP A 36 1.02 -8.48 21.37
CA ASP A 36 1.40 -8.52 22.78
C ASP A 36 2.89 -8.17 23.00
N GLN A 37 3.77 -8.55 22.06
CA GLN A 37 5.22 -8.36 22.20
C GLN A 37 5.73 -7.06 21.60
N PHE A 38 5.09 -6.51 20.55
CA PHE A 38 5.65 -5.39 19.77
C PHE A 38 4.66 -4.24 19.50
N GLU A 39 3.48 -4.19 20.14
CA GLU A 39 2.54 -3.09 19.93
C GLU A 39 3.14 -1.72 20.31
N SER A 40 3.98 -1.64 21.34
CA SER A 40 4.67 -0.41 21.75
C SER A 40 5.53 0.16 20.63
N GLU A 41 6.41 -0.65 20.08
CA GLU A 41 7.38 -0.32 19.04
C GLU A 41 6.66 0.05 17.73
N LEU A 42 5.61 -0.72 17.39
CA LEU A 42 4.76 -0.42 16.25
C LEU A 42 4.02 0.90 16.44
N ARG A 43 3.58 1.22 17.66
CA ARG A 43 2.92 2.49 17.98
C ARG A 43 3.91 3.66 17.90
N GLU A 44 5.13 3.52 18.41
CA GLU A 44 6.20 4.51 18.28
C GLU A 44 6.51 4.82 16.80
N LEU A 45 6.55 3.78 15.96
CA LEU A 45 6.72 3.94 14.52
C LEU A 45 5.59 4.78 13.90
N THR A 46 4.34 4.63 14.36
CA THR A 46 3.22 5.50 13.90
C THR A 46 3.30 6.93 14.42
N ALA A 47 4.04 7.18 15.50
CA ALA A 47 4.24 8.49 16.12
C ALA A 47 5.41 9.30 15.50
N ALA A 48 6.25 8.66 14.69
CA ALA A 48 7.41 9.25 14.02
C ALA A 48 7.04 10.18 12.84
N GLU A 49 6.16 11.15 13.08
CA GLU A 49 5.53 12.01 12.07
C GLU A 49 6.52 12.94 11.35
N LYS A 50 7.58 13.34 12.04
CA LYS A 50 8.61 14.27 11.54
C LYS A 50 9.68 13.57 10.67
N ASP A 51 9.71 12.24 10.67
CA ASP A 51 10.68 11.50 9.87
C ASP A 51 10.41 11.69 8.38
N SER A 52 11.48 11.69 7.58
CA SER A 52 11.34 11.60 6.13
C SER A 52 10.67 10.27 5.75
N LYS A 53 10.10 10.22 4.55
CA LYS A 53 9.44 9.00 4.04
C LYS A 53 10.43 7.82 3.99
N GLU A 54 11.66 8.09 3.58
CA GLU A 54 12.76 7.14 3.46
C GLU A 54 13.14 6.60 4.84
N LEU A 55 13.34 7.50 5.82
CA LEU A 55 13.68 7.12 7.18
C LEU A 55 12.57 6.28 7.83
N ARG A 56 11.30 6.65 7.63
CA ARG A 56 10.18 5.87 8.14
C ARG A 56 10.08 4.49 7.49
N SER A 57 10.33 4.39 6.18
CA SER A 57 10.37 3.10 5.49
C SER A 57 11.48 2.22 6.06
N ALA A 58 12.69 2.76 6.20
CA ALA A 58 13.83 2.03 6.75
C ALA A 58 13.58 1.56 8.19
N LYS A 59 13.05 2.42 9.07
CA LYS A 59 12.67 2.05 10.45
C LYS A 59 11.62 0.95 10.49
N ARG A 60 10.60 1.04 9.62
CA ARG A 60 9.57 0.00 9.51
C ARG A 60 10.18 -1.32 9.08
N ASP A 61 11.01 -1.31 8.05
CA ASP A 61 11.59 -2.51 7.48
C ASP A 61 12.53 -3.19 8.51
N LEU A 62 13.36 -2.42 9.22
CA LEU A 62 14.16 -2.92 10.34
C LEU A 62 13.30 -3.51 11.46
N LEU A 63 12.28 -2.79 11.93
CA LEU A 63 11.39 -3.29 12.97
C LEU A 63 10.67 -4.57 12.54
N PHE A 64 10.29 -4.69 11.26
CA PHE A 64 9.62 -5.89 10.78
C PHE A 64 10.54 -7.10 10.75
N GLU A 65 11.81 -6.92 10.36
CA GLU A 65 12.81 -7.98 10.48
C GLU A 65 13.03 -8.38 11.95
N THR A 66 13.15 -7.41 12.86
CA THR A 66 13.23 -7.68 14.32
C THR A 66 12.02 -8.48 14.81
N ILE A 67 10.79 -8.07 14.46
CA ILE A 67 9.57 -8.80 14.85
C ILE A 67 9.62 -10.23 14.30
N ILE A 68 10.01 -10.41 13.04
CA ILE A 68 10.09 -11.73 12.41
C ILE A 68 11.10 -12.61 13.16
N GLU A 69 12.24 -12.08 13.58
CA GLU A 69 13.29 -12.83 14.27
C GLU A 69 12.96 -13.11 15.74
N GLU A 70 12.45 -12.12 16.47
CA GLU A 70 12.35 -12.17 17.93
C GLU A 70 10.99 -12.64 18.45
N THR A 71 9.90 -12.56 17.66
CA THR A 71 8.57 -12.98 18.14
C THR A 71 8.56 -14.43 18.63
N GLN A 72 8.17 -14.64 19.88
CA GLN A 72 7.97 -15.96 20.45
C GLN A 72 6.53 -16.40 20.20
N LEU A 73 6.35 -17.57 19.58
CA LEU A 73 5.05 -18.13 19.27
C LEU A 73 4.71 -19.28 20.25
N PRO A 74 3.44 -19.43 20.65
CA PRO A 74 3.03 -20.47 21.61
C PRO A 74 2.95 -21.88 21.00
N PHE A 75 3.46 -22.06 19.79
CA PHE A 75 3.44 -23.30 19.02
C PHE A 75 4.76 -23.48 18.24
N PRO A 76 5.12 -24.70 17.86
CA PRO A 76 6.34 -24.95 17.08
C PRO A 76 6.27 -24.30 15.68
N VAL A 77 7.38 -23.70 15.25
CA VAL A 77 7.45 -22.79 14.08
C VAL A 77 8.34 -23.32 12.95
N GLY A 78 8.79 -24.56 13.03
CA GLY A 78 9.75 -25.15 12.11
C GLY A 78 10.08 -26.60 12.46
N PRO A 79 11.10 -27.18 11.81
CA PRO A 79 11.55 -28.53 12.13
C PRO A 79 11.98 -28.61 13.59
N THR A 80 11.75 -29.77 14.22
CA THR A 80 12.18 -30.02 15.60
C THR A 80 13.68 -29.77 15.71
N PRO A 81 14.12 -28.79 16.52
CA PRO A 81 15.54 -28.52 16.69
C PRO A 81 16.24 -29.70 17.36
N ALA A 82 17.53 -29.88 17.07
CA ALA A 82 18.38 -30.79 17.83
C ALA A 82 18.54 -30.27 19.28
N GLU A 83 18.84 -31.16 20.24
CA GLU A 83 19.02 -30.77 21.65
C GLU A 83 20.01 -29.60 21.79
N GLY A 84 19.50 -28.46 22.28
CA GLY A 84 20.30 -27.25 22.55
C GLY A 84 20.27 -26.17 21.45
N GLU A 85 19.66 -26.42 20.30
CA GLU A 85 19.53 -25.41 19.23
C GLU A 85 18.22 -24.60 19.34
N PRO A 86 18.24 -23.28 19.08
CA PRO A 86 17.02 -22.48 19.03
C PRO A 86 16.15 -22.91 17.85
N ALA A 87 14.83 -22.95 18.06
CA ALA A 87 13.87 -23.26 17.00
C ALA A 87 13.98 -22.25 15.85
N VAL A 88 14.28 -22.72 14.65
CA VAL A 88 14.35 -21.88 13.46
C VAL A 88 12.96 -21.73 12.85
N LYS A 89 12.51 -20.49 12.66
CA LYS A 89 11.24 -20.18 11.99
C LYS A 89 11.31 -20.53 10.51
N ASP A 90 10.35 -21.34 10.05
CA ASP A 90 10.22 -21.69 8.64
C ASP A 90 9.74 -20.50 7.78
N SER A 91 9.81 -20.67 6.46
CA SER A 91 9.44 -19.62 5.49
C SER A 91 7.98 -19.17 5.66
N MET A 92 7.09 -20.12 5.96
CA MET A 92 5.67 -19.85 6.12
C MET A 92 5.40 -19.00 7.37
N THR A 93 5.98 -19.36 8.52
CA THR A 93 5.84 -18.61 9.77
C THR A 93 6.37 -17.19 9.61
N ARG A 94 7.54 -17.03 8.98
CA ARG A 94 8.11 -15.69 8.67
C ARG A 94 7.16 -14.85 7.83
N GLN A 95 6.52 -15.45 6.82
CA GLN A 95 5.54 -14.76 5.98
C GLN A 95 4.31 -14.31 6.79
N TYR A 96 3.78 -15.15 7.69
CA TYR A 96 2.64 -14.75 8.53
C TYR A 96 3.01 -13.74 9.59
N LEU A 97 4.21 -13.80 10.17
CA LEU A 97 4.73 -12.76 11.07
C LEU A 97 4.78 -11.42 10.36
N LYS A 98 5.34 -11.36 9.15
CA LYS A 98 5.34 -10.13 8.33
C LYS A 98 3.93 -9.59 8.09
N ARG A 99 2.99 -10.46 7.70
CA ARG A 99 1.59 -10.07 7.45
C ARG A 99 0.88 -9.63 8.74
N ALA A 100 1.17 -10.25 9.87
CA ALA A 100 0.66 -9.87 11.17
C ALA A 100 1.18 -8.49 11.57
N SER A 101 2.48 -8.21 11.43
CA SER A 101 3.07 -6.89 11.65
C SER A 101 2.42 -5.82 10.79
N GLU A 102 2.18 -6.10 9.51
CA GLU A 102 1.45 -5.19 8.63
C GLU A 102 0.01 -4.94 9.09
N THR A 103 -0.67 -5.98 9.58
CA THR A 103 -2.07 -5.90 10.03
C THR A 103 -2.16 -5.04 11.29
N VAL A 104 -1.36 -5.34 12.31
CA VAL A 104 -1.28 -4.56 13.55
C VAL A 104 -0.90 -3.11 13.26
N TYR A 105 0.12 -2.88 12.43
CA TYR A 105 0.54 -1.52 12.04
C TYR A 105 -0.58 -0.75 11.34
N LYS A 106 -1.28 -1.37 10.37
CA LYS A 106 -2.41 -0.74 9.67
C LYS A 106 -3.54 -0.39 10.64
N ASP A 107 -3.83 -1.25 11.59
CA ASP A 107 -4.89 -1.01 12.57
C ASP A 107 -4.53 0.11 13.55
N LEU A 108 -3.28 0.21 13.98
CA LEU A 108 -2.78 1.34 14.77
C LEU A 108 -2.89 2.65 13.98
N VAL A 109 -2.47 2.67 12.71
CA VAL A 109 -2.62 3.84 11.83
C VAL A 109 -4.09 4.24 11.66
N ARG A 110 -4.99 3.26 11.44
CA ARG A 110 -6.44 3.51 11.33
C ARG A 110 -7.00 4.09 12.61
N LYS A 111 -6.64 3.54 13.77
CA LYS A 111 -7.09 4.03 15.08
C LYS A 111 -6.62 5.46 15.31
N LYS A 112 -5.37 5.76 14.99
CA LYS A 112 -4.80 7.12 15.07
C LYS A 112 -5.57 8.12 14.18
N ILE A 113 -5.91 7.74 12.96
CA ILE A 113 -6.70 8.61 12.06
C ILE A 113 -8.14 8.76 12.57
N ALA A 114 -8.80 7.66 12.95
CA ALA A 114 -10.23 7.67 13.28
C ALA A 114 -10.53 8.29 14.66
N VAL A 115 -9.65 8.08 15.64
CA VAL A 115 -9.84 8.51 17.04
C VAL A 115 -9.07 9.79 17.33
N GLU A 116 -7.77 9.83 17.01
CA GLU A 116 -6.91 10.98 17.31
C GLU A 116 -6.99 12.06 16.22
N LYS A 117 -7.71 11.80 15.11
CA LYS A 117 -7.88 12.72 13.98
C LYS A 117 -6.57 13.23 13.38
N ARG A 118 -5.51 12.43 13.52
CA ARG A 118 -4.15 12.78 13.13
C ARG A 118 -3.62 11.79 12.11
N ARG A 119 -3.15 12.31 10.99
CA ARG A 119 -2.58 11.49 9.92
C ARG A 119 -1.13 11.11 10.22
N PRO A 120 -0.58 10.06 9.58
CA PRO A 120 0.82 9.66 9.77
C PRO A 120 1.85 10.74 9.42
N ASP A 121 1.49 11.76 8.67
CA ASP A 121 2.34 12.90 8.33
C ASP A 121 2.03 14.15 9.18
N GLY A 122 1.30 13.97 10.29
CA GLY A 122 0.98 15.01 11.28
C GLY A 122 -0.17 15.93 10.89
N ARG A 123 -0.69 15.81 9.68
CA ARG A 123 -1.81 16.63 9.19
C ARG A 123 -3.14 16.25 9.82
N THR A 124 -4.06 17.21 9.86
CA THR A 124 -5.47 16.93 10.18
C THR A 124 -6.19 16.25 9.01
N GLU A 125 -7.45 15.85 9.21
CA GLU A 125 -8.26 15.22 8.16
C GLU A 125 -8.60 16.17 7.00
N GLU A 126 -8.68 17.48 7.27
CA GLU A 126 -9.02 18.52 6.29
C GLU A 126 -7.80 19.22 5.69
N GLU A 127 -6.62 19.07 6.32
CA GLU A 127 -5.42 19.77 5.91
C GLU A 127 -4.81 19.21 4.61
N ILE A 128 -4.65 20.09 3.63
CA ILE A 128 -4.02 19.81 2.34
C ILE A 128 -2.51 20.02 2.47
N ARG A 129 -1.70 19.13 1.85
CA ARG A 129 -0.23 19.32 1.78
C ARG A 129 0.12 20.64 1.07
N PRO A 130 1.27 21.27 1.40
CA PRO A 130 1.74 22.47 0.71
C PRO A 130 1.70 22.32 -0.81
N ILE A 131 1.16 23.34 -1.48
CA ILE A 131 1.02 23.40 -2.94
C ILE A 131 2.00 24.44 -3.47
N TRP A 132 2.70 24.08 -4.53
CA TRP A 132 3.50 24.99 -5.33
C TRP A 132 3.21 24.74 -6.82
N CYS A 133 3.13 25.81 -7.60
CA CYS A 133 2.87 25.71 -9.03
C CYS A 133 3.63 26.77 -9.80
N GLU A 134 4.09 26.40 -11.00
CA GLU A 134 4.77 27.29 -11.95
C GLU A 134 4.31 26.96 -13.37
N VAL A 135 4.12 27.98 -14.20
CA VAL A 135 3.72 27.85 -15.61
C VAL A 135 4.81 28.43 -16.51
N GLY A 136 4.92 27.93 -17.74
CA GLY A 136 5.91 28.40 -18.71
C GLY A 136 7.34 27.90 -18.46
N VAL A 137 7.49 26.79 -17.74
CA VAL A 137 8.80 26.19 -17.38
C VAL A 137 9.60 25.66 -18.58
N SER A 138 8.93 25.39 -19.72
CA SER A 138 9.58 24.91 -20.94
C SER A 138 9.44 25.94 -22.06
N PRO A 139 10.55 26.41 -22.66
CA PRO A 139 10.54 27.52 -23.62
C PRO A 139 9.95 27.18 -24.99
N ARG A 140 9.77 25.89 -25.33
CA ARG A 140 9.38 25.45 -26.69
C ARG A 140 8.01 24.79 -26.78
N THR A 141 7.35 24.51 -25.66
CA THR A 141 6.04 23.86 -25.63
C THR A 141 4.92 24.88 -25.77
N HIS A 142 3.79 24.51 -26.39
CA HIS A 142 2.62 25.39 -26.46
C HIS A 142 2.09 25.76 -25.07
N GLY A 143 2.17 24.83 -24.12
CA GLY A 143 1.96 25.11 -22.70
C GLY A 143 2.80 24.17 -21.85
N SER A 144 3.26 24.66 -20.69
CA SER A 144 3.97 23.85 -19.71
C SER A 144 3.62 24.31 -18.30
N ALA A 145 3.54 23.35 -17.37
CA ALA A 145 3.34 23.64 -15.96
C ALA A 145 4.00 22.56 -15.09
N VAL A 146 4.54 22.97 -13.95
CA VAL A 146 4.90 22.08 -12.85
C VAL A 146 3.93 22.32 -11.71
N PHE A 147 3.38 21.24 -11.18
CA PHE A 147 2.53 21.27 -10.00
C PHE A 147 3.09 20.32 -8.96
N THR A 148 3.31 20.84 -7.76
CA THR A 148 3.82 20.08 -6.62
C THR A 148 2.82 20.17 -5.48
N ARG A 149 2.47 19.02 -4.90
CA ARG A 149 1.64 18.91 -3.69
C ARG A 149 2.32 17.99 -2.68
N GLY A 150 2.99 18.58 -1.70
CA GLY A 150 3.91 17.87 -0.80
C GLY A 150 5.00 17.15 -1.59
N GLN A 151 5.13 15.84 -1.40
CA GLN A 151 6.13 15.00 -2.07
C GLN A 151 5.71 14.49 -3.47
N THR A 152 4.53 14.88 -3.97
CA THR A 152 4.07 14.50 -5.31
C THR A 152 4.27 15.68 -6.25
N GLN A 153 5.08 15.51 -7.29
CA GLN A 153 5.30 16.50 -8.33
C GLN A 153 4.88 15.93 -9.68
N ILE A 154 4.26 16.76 -10.51
CA ILE A 154 3.96 16.46 -11.90
C ILE A 154 4.49 17.60 -12.79
N MET A 155 4.95 17.25 -13.97
CA MET A 155 5.23 18.18 -15.06
C MET A 155 4.29 17.85 -16.21
N SER A 156 3.46 18.81 -16.60
CA SER A 156 2.51 18.66 -17.70
C SER A 156 2.94 19.54 -18.87
N LEU A 157 2.91 18.96 -20.07
CA LEU A 157 3.18 19.65 -21.33
C LEU A 157 1.92 19.58 -22.21
N LEU A 158 1.56 20.72 -22.78
CA LEU A 158 0.46 20.84 -23.73
C LEU A 158 1.04 21.01 -25.14
N THR A 159 0.52 20.21 -26.06
CA THR A 159 0.79 20.34 -27.50
C THR A 159 -0.53 20.51 -28.24
N LEU A 160 -0.61 21.54 -29.07
CA LEU A 160 -1.72 21.76 -29.99
C LEU A 160 -1.34 21.24 -31.37
N GLY A 161 -2.27 20.55 -32.01
CA GLY A 161 -2.10 19.93 -33.33
C GLY A 161 -3.33 20.16 -34.19
N THR A 162 -3.24 19.77 -35.46
CA THR A 162 -4.36 19.91 -36.39
C THR A 162 -5.39 18.78 -36.19
N ALA A 163 -6.61 18.93 -36.73
CA ALA A 163 -7.62 17.87 -36.69
C ALA A 163 -7.17 16.55 -37.37
N LYS A 164 -6.18 16.62 -38.27
CA LYS A 164 -5.58 15.44 -38.92
C LYS A 164 -4.70 14.61 -37.97
N GLU A 165 -4.22 15.22 -36.88
CA GLU A 165 -3.40 14.56 -35.85
C GLU A 165 -4.25 13.93 -34.73
N GLY A 166 -5.58 13.98 -34.84
CA GLY A 166 -6.45 13.28 -33.88
C GLY A 166 -6.20 11.77 -33.91
N GLN A 167 -6.11 11.15 -32.72
CA GLN A 167 -5.83 9.74 -32.55
C GLN A 167 -6.93 8.89 -33.18
N LYS A 168 -6.56 8.02 -34.11
CA LYS A 168 -7.44 6.96 -34.61
C LYS A 168 -7.42 5.80 -33.61
N ILE A 169 -8.60 5.37 -33.19
CA ILE A 169 -8.77 4.19 -32.35
C ILE A 169 -9.34 3.10 -33.25
N ASP A 170 -8.51 2.08 -33.47
CA ASP A 170 -8.85 0.86 -34.19
C ASP A 170 -9.03 -0.25 -33.14
N ASP A 171 -10.29 -0.52 -32.80
CA ASP A 171 -10.69 -1.60 -31.91
C ASP A 171 -11.71 -2.51 -32.63
N LEU A 172 -12.25 -3.51 -31.93
CA LEU A 172 -13.26 -4.41 -32.50
C LEU A 172 -14.58 -3.71 -32.88
N SER A 173 -14.74 -2.43 -32.54
CA SER A 173 -15.91 -1.62 -32.84
C SER A 173 -15.68 -0.78 -34.11
N ARG A 174 -16.49 0.25 -34.32
CA ARG A 174 -16.31 1.16 -35.46
C ARG A 174 -15.15 2.09 -35.19
N GLU A 175 -14.34 2.34 -36.22
CA GLU A 175 -13.26 3.33 -36.16
C GLU A 175 -13.77 4.67 -35.63
N GLN A 176 -13.09 5.17 -34.61
CA GLN A 176 -13.40 6.46 -33.98
C GLN A 176 -12.14 7.31 -33.92
N GLN A 177 -12.32 8.63 -34.00
CA GLN A 177 -11.24 9.60 -33.86
C GLN A 177 -11.39 10.40 -32.56
N ARG A 178 -10.33 10.46 -31.75
CA ARG A 178 -10.26 11.31 -30.54
C ARG A 178 -9.41 12.55 -30.78
N ARG A 179 -9.90 13.69 -30.32
CA ARG A 179 -9.20 14.99 -30.42
C ARG A 179 -8.33 15.30 -29.20
N PHE A 180 -8.60 14.65 -28.07
CA PHE A 180 -7.86 14.83 -26.83
C PHE A 180 -7.06 13.56 -26.53
N MET A 181 -5.78 13.74 -26.24
CA MET A 181 -4.85 12.69 -25.85
C MET A 181 -4.22 13.07 -24.51
N HIS A 182 -4.16 12.13 -23.57
CA HIS A 182 -3.49 12.31 -22.29
C HIS A 182 -2.49 11.19 -22.08
N HIS A 183 -1.21 11.52 -22.12
CA HIS A 183 -0.13 10.57 -21.90
C HIS A 183 0.40 10.77 -20.47
N TYR A 184 0.32 9.70 -19.68
CA TYR A 184 0.81 9.67 -18.31
C TYR A 184 2.08 8.83 -18.24
N ASN A 185 3.20 9.45 -17.87
CA ASN A 185 4.48 8.79 -17.70
C ASN A 185 4.83 8.72 -16.21
N PHE A 186 5.24 7.55 -15.72
CA PHE A 186 5.63 7.32 -14.33
C PHE A 186 7.02 6.66 -14.28
N PRO A 187 8.10 7.47 -14.30
CA PRO A 187 9.45 6.92 -14.17
C PRO A 187 9.68 6.29 -12.78
N PRO A 188 10.61 5.33 -12.65
CA PRO A 188 10.89 4.59 -11.41
C PRO A 188 11.47 5.45 -10.29
#